data_AF-A0A7S4R5L0-F1
#
_entry.id   AF-A0A7S4R5L0-F1
#
_cell.length_a   1.000
_cell.length_b   1.000
_cell.length_c   1.000
_cell.angle_alpha   90.00
_cell.angle_beta   90.00
_cell.angle_gamma   90.00
#
_symmetry.space_group_name_H-M   'P 1'
#
loop_
_entity.id
_entity.type
_entity.pdbx_description
1 polymer ?
#
loop_
_entity_poly.entity_id
_entity_poly.type
_entity_poly.pdbx_seq_one_letter_code
_entity_poly.pdbx_strand_id
1 'polypeptide(L)'
;MTAVTSTTILLLVIVMLLRSTTMAFTFYHPTTSRRSIVVQQQRRPSANTIQQPQKIATTTTTQLSARYGPKEEMPDPTKEDDDFFANQDQWETENKIRLDTQRIEFQNLLNQILTTTAKDPSTILPGLLSKNVDLFLNMRGFEGVQLMKEAMQEAEESGDEERVGRVSLAVDAILNFMEEFVDQAKMMDSVNKELLGKIIRAMTGAKATKDDDEEDEKEEEDDDDGEKDQIQRAEERLDQVLEHEKENFTPGFLRHIEGECTRIANAPKMTRESARLLQMMRVIQARVVEELGKDLGEGALVLGQ
;
A
#
# COMPACT_ATOMS: atom_id res chain seq x y z
N MET A 1 20.53 -15.15 40.48
CA MET A 1 19.15 -15.41 40.02
C MET A 1 18.73 -14.55 38.82
N THR A 2 19.52 -13.55 38.40
CA THR A 2 19.23 -12.65 37.27
C THR A 2 19.53 -13.21 35.87
N ALA A 3 20.34 -14.27 35.75
CA ALA A 3 20.68 -14.86 34.45
C ALA A 3 19.55 -15.71 33.83
N VAL A 4 18.56 -16.11 34.63
CA VAL A 4 17.47 -17.01 34.19
C VAL A 4 16.35 -16.23 33.49
N THR A 5 16.15 -14.94 33.83
CA THR A 5 15.09 -14.12 33.22
C THR A 5 15.46 -13.61 31.82
N SER A 6 16.74 -13.31 31.58
CA SER A 6 17.22 -12.83 30.28
C SER A 6 17.11 -13.89 29.17
N THR A 7 17.37 -15.15 29.50
CA THR A 7 17.28 -16.26 28.53
C THR A 7 15.84 -16.60 28.15
N THR A 8 14.88 -16.45 29.07
CA THR A 8 13.45 -16.65 28.77
C THR A 8 12.87 -15.58 27.85
N ILE A 9 13.30 -14.32 27.99
CA ILE A 9 12.82 -13.22 27.12
C ILE A 9 13.36 -13.39 25.70
N LEU A 10 14.64 -13.76 25.56
CA LEU A 10 15.25 -14.04 24.26
C LEU A 10 14.53 -15.20 23.52
N LEU A 11 14.13 -16.25 24.26
CA LEU A 11 13.41 -17.39 23.70
C LEU A 11 11.99 -17.02 23.23
N LEU A 12 11.30 -16.14 23.96
CA LEU A 12 9.98 -15.63 23.55
C LEU A 12 10.06 -14.78 22.27
N VAL A 13 11.06 -13.91 22.16
CA VAL A 13 11.28 -13.08 20.96
C VAL A 13 11.59 -13.96 19.74
N ILE A 14 12.43 -15.00 19.90
CA ILE A 14 12.74 -15.94 18.83
C ILE A 14 11.50 -16.73 18.38
N VAL A 15 10.66 -17.18 19.33
CA VAL A 15 9.41 -17.90 19.01
C VAL A 15 8.39 -17.00 18.29
N MET A 16 8.31 -15.72 18.66
CA MET A 16 7.45 -14.75 17.97
C MET A 16 7.92 -14.47 16.54
N LEU A 17 9.24 -14.32 16.32
CA LEU A 17 9.81 -14.14 14.99
C LEU A 17 9.63 -15.36 14.07
N LEU A 18 9.73 -16.57 14.63
CA LEU A 18 9.51 -17.82 13.88
C LEU A 18 8.04 -18.02 13.48
N ARG A 19 7.08 -17.60 14.32
CA ARG A 19 5.65 -17.67 13.97
C ARG A 19 5.22 -16.65 12.92
N SER A 20 5.85 -15.47 12.91
CA SER A 20 5.56 -14.43 11.91
C SER A 20 6.01 -14.83 10.49
N THR A 21 7.12 -15.56 10.37
CA THR A 21 7.66 -15.97 9.07
C THR A 21 6.95 -17.17 8.44
N THR A 22 6.29 -18.03 9.22
CA THR A 22 5.59 -19.21 8.68
C THR A 22 4.24 -18.88 8.02
N MET A 23 3.61 -17.76 8.37
CA MET A 23 2.34 -17.32 7.77
C MET A 23 2.49 -16.73 6.36
N ALA A 24 3.70 -16.37 5.95
CA ALA A 24 3.95 -15.71 4.66
C ALA A 24 4.21 -16.68 3.49
N PHE A 25 4.30 -17.99 3.72
CA PHE A 25 4.79 -18.95 2.71
C PHE A 25 3.72 -19.85 2.07
N THR A 26 2.47 -19.81 2.54
CA THR A 26 1.36 -20.55 1.93
C THR A 26 0.45 -19.59 1.21
N PHE A 27 0.48 -19.63 -0.12
CA PHE A 27 -0.52 -19.19 -1.12
C PHE A 27 0.10 -18.39 -2.26
N TYR A 28 0.74 -19.06 -3.20
CA TYR A 28 0.78 -18.61 -4.60
C TYR A 28 1.04 -19.80 -5.53
N HIS A 29 -0.02 -20.39 -6.06
CA HIS A 29 0.03 -21.28 -7.22
C HIS A 29 -0.79 -20.64 -8.35
N PRO A 30 -0.17 -20.17 -9.45
CA PRO A 30 -0.92 -19.78 -10.63
C PRO A 30 -1.09 -20.99 -11.56
N THR A 31 -2.32 -21.45 -11.75
CA THR A 31 -2.69 -22.38 -12.82
C THR A 31 -2.73 -21.62 -14.15
N THR A 32 -1.81 -21.95 -15.05
CA THR A 32 -1.77 -21.44 -16.42
C THR A 32 -2.64 -22.32 -17.31
N SER A 33 -3.69 -21.75 -17.90
CA SER A 33 -4.45 -22.39 -18.99
C SER A 33 -4.32 -21.54 -20.26
N ARG A 34 -3.57 -22.07 -21.23
CA ARG A 34 -3.39 -21.51 -22.57
C ARG A 34 -4.59 -21.90 -23.44
N ARG A 35 -5.27 -20.92 -24.04
CA ARG A 35 -5.94 -21.10 -25.33
C ARG A 35 -5.46 -20.03 -26.31
N SER A 36 -4.85 -20.53 -27.38
CA SER A 36 -4.41 -19.80 -28.56
C SER A 36 -5.61 -19.43 -29.43
N ILE A 37 -5.76 -18.15 -29.77
CA ILE A 37 -6.59 -17.72 -30.89
C ILE A 37 -5.74 -16.85 -31.81
N VAL A 38 -5.62 -17.30 -33.05
CA VAL A 38 -5.00 -16.63 -34.19
C VAL A 38 -6.10 -15.89 -34.92
N VAL A 39 -6.06 -14.55 -35.01
CA VAL A 39 -6.82 -13.80 -36.05
C VAL A 39 -6.04 -12.56 -36.52
N GLN A 40 -5.54 -12.69 -37.76
CA GLN A 40 -5.58 -11.74 -38.88
C GLN A 40 -5.50 -10.21 -38.65
N GLN A 41 -4.27 -9.74 -38.78
CA GLN A 41 -3.77 -8.62 -39.59
C GLN A 41 -4.76 -7.88 -40.52
N GLN A 42 -4.91 -6.56 -40.32
CA GLN A 42 -5.18 -5.61 -41.41
C GLN A 42 -4.41 -4.30 -41.21
N ARG A 43 -3.63 -3.94 -42.23
CA ARG A 43 -2.77 -2.75 -42.36
C ARG A 43 -3.57 -1.53 -42.86
N ARG A 44 -3.13 -0.32 -42.49
CA ARG A 44 -2.71 0.85 -43.33
C ARG A 44 -2.94 2.21 -42.58
N PRO A 45 -2.46 3.39 -43.06
CA PRO A 45 -1.07 3.88 -42.87
C PRO A 45 -0.96 5.37 -42.42
N SER A 46 0.27 5.80 -42.05
CA SER A 46 0.91 7.16 -42.22
C SER A 46 0.15 8.45 -41.86
N ALA A 47 0.74 9.57 -41.46
CA ALA A 47 2.02 10.06 -40.95
C ALA A 47 1.77 11.59 -40.77
N ASN A 48 2.30 12.26 -39.74
CA ASN A 48 2.87 13.60 -39.91
C ASN A 48 3.58 14.13 -38.66
N THR A 49 4.50 15.03 -38.94
CA THR A 49 5.74 15.33 -38.24
C THR A 49 5.72 16.80 -37.73
N ILE A 50 6.09 16.96 -36.44
CA ILE A 50 6.81 18.07 -35.78
C ILE A 50 6.17 19.48 -35.70
N GLN A 51 6.00 20.00 -34.46
CA GLN A 51 6.77 21.15 -33.92
C GLN A 51 6.57 21.33 -32.40
N GLN A 52 7.71 21.49 -31.69
CA GLN A 52 7.91 21.94 -30.30
C GLN A 52 7.39 23.39 -30.08
N PRO A 53 7.20 23.93 -28.84
CA PRO A 53 8.17 23.88 -27.71
C PRO A 53 7.59 23.89 -26.27
N GLN A 54 8.42 23.54 -25.27
CA GLN A 54 8.81 24.40 -24.14
C GLN A 54 9.47 23.61 -23.00
N LYS A 55 10.56 24.19 -22.47
CA LYS A 55 11.31 23.77 -21.28
C LYS A 55 10.50 24.14 -20.03
N ILE A 56 10.25 23.19 -19.14
CA ILE A 56 9.96 23.46 -17.72
C ILE A 56 10.66 22.39 -16.86
N ALA A 57 11.11 22.85 -15.70
CA ALA A 57 12.07 22.28 -14.77
C ALA A 57 11.90 20.81 -14.37
N THR A 58 13.03 20.12 -14.29
CA THR A 58 13.21 18.81 -13.68
C THR A 58 13.06 18.94 -12.16
N THR A 59 11.90 18.57 -11.62
CA THR A 59 11.75 18.29 -10.18
C THR A 59 11.99 16.81 -9.95
N THR A 60 13.06 16.54 -9.20
CA THR A 60 13.57 15.23 -8.79
C THR A 60 12.46 14.44 -8.10
N THR A 61 11.89 13.46 -8.80
CA THR A 61 11.01 12.44 -8.19
C THR A 61 11.82 11.16 -8.08
N THR A 62 12.24 10.88 -6.86
CA THR A 62 12.90 9.66 -6.41
C THR A 62 12.08 8.45 -6.87
N GLN A 63 12.59 7.76 -7.89
CA GLN A 63 12.05 6.49 -8.34
C GLN A 63 12.32 5.44 -7.26
N LEU A 64 11.26 5.00 -6.57
CA LEU A 64 11.27 3.81 -5.74
C LEU A 64 11.33 2.56 -6.63
N SER A 65 12.54 2.24 -7.10
CA SER A 65 12.87 0.98 -7.78
C SER A 65 13.22 -0.10 -6.76
N ALA A 66 12.23 -0.57 -6.02
CA ALA A 66 12.32 -1.85 -5.31
C ALA A 66 11.84 -2.98 -6.25
N ARG A 67 12.74 -3.47 -7.10
CA ARG A 67 12.59 -4.78 -7.77
C ARG A 67 13.88 -5.58 -7.63
N TYR A 68 13.89 -6.45 -6.63
CA TYR A 68 14.66 -7.70 -6.55
C TYR A 68 16.12 -7.67 -7.07
N GLY A 69 17.05 -7.43 -6.13
CA GLY A 69 18.46 -7.86 -6.20
C GLY A 69 19.32 -7.14 -7.24
N PRO A 70 20.63 -6.95 -6.97
CA PRO A 70 21.55 -6.51 -8.01
C PRO A 70 21.51 -7.54 -9.14
N LYS A 71 20.98 -7.16 -10.30
CA LYS A 71 21.44 -7.77 -11.54
C LYS A 71 22.83 -7.20 -11.75
N GLU A 72 23.83 -7.87 -11.19
CA GLU A 72 25.22 -7.65 -11.57
C GLU A 72 25.32 -7.97 -13.06
N GLU A 73 25.19 -6.94 -13.89
CA GLU A 73 25.99 -6.90 -15.11
C GLU A 73 27.43 -6.94 -14.61
N MET A 74 28.06 -8.11 -14.72
CA MET A 74 29.45 -8.29 -14.30
C MET A 74 30.26 -7.16 -14.95
N PRO A 75 30.89 -6.28 -14.13
CA PRO A 75 31.65 -5.18 -14.66
C PRO A 75 32.77 -5.75 -15.55
N ASP A 76 32.91 -5.16 -16.73
CA ASP A 76 34.00 -5.44 -17.63
C ASP A 76 35.32 -5.27 -16.86
N PRO A 77 36.09 -6.34 -16.62
CA PRO A 77 37.28 -6.31 -15.75
C PRO A 77 38.42 -5.48 -16.34
N THR A 78 38.21 -4.86 -17.50
CA THR A 78 39.20 -4.02 -18.17
C THR A 78 39.02 -2.52 -17.94
N LYS A 79 37.98 -2.10 -17.20
CA LYS A 79 37.80 -0.70 -16.78
C LYS A 79 38.15 -0.54 -15.32
N GLU A 80 39.35 0.00 -15.05
CA GLU A 80 39.72 0.56 -13.76
C GLU A 80 38.90 1.85 -13.54
N ASP A 81 37.62 1.70 -13.22
CA ASP A 81 36.76 2.82 -12.84
C ASP A 81 36.92 3.05 -11.33
N ASP A 82 37.82 3.97 -10.95
CA ASP A 82 38.05 4.47 -9.58
C ASP A 82 36.76 5.05 -8.91
N ASP A 83 35.68 5.21 -9.68
CA ASP A 83 34.39 5.73 -9.23
C ASP A 83 33.53 4.70 -8.45
N PHE A 84 33.86 3.41 -8.49
CA PHE A 84 33.07 2.38 -7.78
C PHE A 84 33.20 2.48 -6.25
N PHE A 85 34.41 2.74 -5.74
CA PHE A 85 34.67 2.87 -4.30
C PHE A 85 34.20 4.22 -3.73
N ALA A 86 34.26 5.30 -4.51
CA ALA A 86 33.75 6.61 -4.10
C ALA A 86 32.23 6.60 -3.83
N ASN A 87 31.50 5.71 -4.50
CA ASN A 87 30.05 5.56 -4.33
C ASN A 87 29.69 4.77 -3.07
N GLN A 88 30.57 3.86 -2.61
CA GLN A 88 30.35 3.09 -1.38
C GLN A 88 30.50 3.98 -0.13
N ASP A 89 31.57 4.75 -0.04
CA ASP A 89 31.81 5.64 1.11
C ASP A 89 30.71 6.71 1.26
N GLN A 90 30.20 7.22 0.14
CA GLN A 90 29.07 8.15 0.12
C GLN A 90 27.80 7.48 0.64
N TRP A 91 27.49 6.28 0.14
CA TRP A 91 26.32 5.52 0.60
C TRP A 91 26.38 5.18 2.08
N GLU A 92 27.53 4.76 2.61
CA GLU A 92 27.73 4.48 4.03
C GLU A 92 27.53 5.73 4.90
N THR A 93 28.04 6.88 4.42
CA THR A 93 27.88 8.17 5.10
C THR A 93 26.42 8.61 5.13
N GLU A 94 25.72 8.55 3.99
CA GLU A 94 24.30 8.89 3.90
C GLU A 94 23.44 7.97 4.77
N ASN A 95 23.73 6.66 4.76
CA ASN A 95 23.02 5.70 5.57
C ASN A 95 23.22 5.97 7.06
N LYS A 96 24.44 6.32 7.47
CA LYS A 96 24.74 6.70 8.85
C LYS A 96 23.97 7.96 9.28
N ILE A 97 23.98 9.01 8.45
CA ILE A 97 23.23 10.25 8.73
C ILE A 97 21.74 9.96 8.89
N ARG A 98 21.19 9.10 8.02
CA ARG A 98 19.79 8.67 8.10
C ARG A 98 19.49 7.95 9.42
N LEU A 99 20.34 6.99 9.82
CA LEU A 99 20.17 6.25 11.08
C LEU A 99 20.29 7.16 12.30
N ASP A 100 21.24 8.09 12.30
CA ASP A 100 21.40 9.06 13.39
C ASP A 100 20.18 9.97 13.51
N THR A 101 19.61 10.40 12.38
CA THR A 101 18.38 11.21 12.34
C THR A 101 17.20 10.42 12.90
N GLN A 102 17.01 9.18 12.46
CA GLN A 102 15.95 8.29 12.97
C GLN A 102 16.09 8.04 14.47
N ARG A 103 17.31 7.84 14.97
CA ARG A 103 17.58 7.67 16.40
C ARG A 103 17.12 8.89 17.20
N ILE A 104 17.47 10.10 16.74
CA ILE A 104 17.08 11.35 17.43
C ILE A 104 15.56 11.51 17.43
N GLU A 105 14.90 11.29 16.29
CA GLU A 105 13.44 11.37 16.18
C GLU A 105 12.75 10.35 17.09
N PHE A 106 13.25 9.12 17.13
CA PHE A 106 12.73 8.08 18.01
C PHE A 106 12.90 8.41 19.49
N GLN A 107 14.08 8.91 19.90
CA GLN A 107 14.31 9.33 21.28
C GLN A 107 13.38 10.50 21.67
N ASN A 108 13.18 11.46 20.77
CA ASN A 108 12.22 12.55 20.99
C ASN A 108 10.80 12.03 21.18
N LEU A 109 10.37 11.08 20.35
CA LEU A 109 9.06 10.44 20.48
C LEU A 109 8.94 9.67 21.79
N LEU A 110 9.94 8.88 22.15
CA LEU A 110 9.95 8.11 23.40
C LEU A 110 9.81 9.06 24.61
N ASN A 111 10.56 10.16 24.63
CA ASN A 111 10.45 11.17 25.68
C ASN A 111 9.07 11.85 25.70
N GLN A 112 8.45 12.09 24.54
CA GLN A 112 7.08 12.59 24.47
C GLN A 112 6.07 11.58 25.00
N ILE A 113 6.24 10.29 24.72
CA ILE A 113 5.38 9.23 25.25
C ILE A 113 5.55 9.19 26.76
N LEU A 114 6.77 9.08 27.28
CA LEU A 114 7.06 9.02 28.72
C LEU A 114 6.46 10.20 29.49
N THR A 115 6.47 11.40 28.91
CA THR A 115 5.84 12.59 29.53
C THR A 115 4.32 12.61 29.43
N THR A 116 3.75 11.99 28.38
CA THR A 116 2.30 11.93 28.12
C THR A 116 1.61 10.83 28.90
N THR A 117 2.25 9.66 29.07
CA THR A 117 1.72 8.51 29.83
C THR A 117 1.43 8.88 31.29
N ALA A 118 2.07 9.92 31.82
CA ALA A 118 1.83 10.43 33.16
C ALA A 118 0.53 11.24 33.33
N LYS A 119 -0.12 11.69 32.25
CA LYS A 119 -1.27 12.63 32.31
C LYS A 119 -2.57 12.05 31.79
N ASP A 120 -2.58 11.47 30.58
CA ASP A 120 -3.75 10.80 30.00
C ASP A 120 -3.35 9.88 28.82
N PRO A 121 -3.04 8.60 29.09
CA PRO A 121 -2.48 7.69 28.09
C PRO A 121 -3.48 7.25 27.01
N SER A 122 -4.79 7.16 27.29
CA SER A 122 -5.74 6.60 26.33
C SER A 122 -6.12 7.56 25.19
N THR A 123 -6.12 8.87 25.46
CA THR A 123 -6.66 9.85 24.51
C THR A 123 -5.58 10.46 23.63
N ILE A 124 -4.40 10.72 24.19
CA ILE A 124 -3.34 11.49 23.52
C ILE A 124 -2.39 10.57 22.76
N LEU A 125 -2.15 9.36 23.28
CA LEU A 125 -1.16 8.44 22.73
C LEU A 125 -1.48 7.97 21.30
N PRO A 126 -2.71 7.55 20.95
CA PRO A 126 -3.00 7.14 19.57
C PRO A 126 -2.76 8.26 18.56
N GLY A 127 -3.11 9.50 18.91
CA GLY A 127 -2.88 10.67 18.07
C GLY A 127 -1.40 11.02 17.93
N LEU A 128 -0.61 10.86 19.00
CA LEU A 128 0.84 11.06 18.96
C LEU A 128 1.51 10.00 18.08
N LEU A 129 1.15 8.73 18.25
CA LEU A 129 1.72 7.63 17.47
C LEU A 129 1.31 7.73 15.99
N SER A 130 0.06 8.11 15.70
CA SER A 130 -0.43 8.33 14.33
C SER A 130 0.36 9.41 13.58
N LYS A 131 0.78 10.48 14.26
CA LYS A 131 1.61 11.54 13.65
C LYS A 131 3.03 11.10 13.32
N ASN A 132 3.49 10.01 13.92
CA ASN A 132 4.84 9.48 13.77
C ASN A 132 4.85 8.13 13.02
N VAL A 133 3.77 7.78 12.31
CA VAL A 133 3.69 6.55 11.51
C VAL A 133 4.83 6.44 10.50
N ASP A 134 5.19 7.55 9.85
CA ASP A 134 6.29 7.56 8.87
C ASP A 134 7.63 7.18 9.51
N LEU A 135 7.90 7.62 10.74
CA LEU A 135 9.08 7.22 11.49
C LEU A 135 9.06 5.69 11.72
N PHE A 136 7.94 5.12 12.13
CA PHE A 136 7.83 3.68 12.34
C PHE A 136 7.99 2.88 11.04
N LEU A 137 7.43 3.35 9.92
CA LEU A 137 7.61 2.72 8.61
C LEU A 137 9.08 2.79 8.14
N ASN A 138 9.77 3.88 8.45
CA ASN A 138 11.19 4.07 8.14
C ASN A 138 12.12 3.26 9.05
N MET A 139 11.63 2.84 10.23
CA MET A 139 12.33 1.95 11.16
C MET A 139 12.02 0.47 10.92
N ARG A 140 11.36 0.09 9.82
CA ARG A 140 11.06 -1.33 9.56
C ARG A 140 12.37 -2.14 9.44
N GLY A 141 12.40 -3.33 10.05
CA GLY A 141 13.51 -4.27 9.90
C GLY A 141 14.40 -4.34 11.14
N PHE A 142 15.67 -4.65 10.93
CA PHE A 142 16.62 -4.88 12.02
C PHE A 142 16.97 -3.58 12.74
N GLU A 143 17.00 -2.47 12.01
CA GLU A 143 17.36 -1.15 12.48
C GLU A 143 16.41 -0.63 13.56
N GLY A 144 15.09 -0.76 13.37
CA GLY A 144 14.11 -0.34 14.37
C GLY A 144 14.15 -1.17 15.65
N VAL A 145 14.33 -2.49 15.51
CA VAL A 145 14.49 -3.40 16.68
C VAL A 145 15.74 -3.01 17.47
N GLN A 146 16.83 -2.69 16.77
CA GLN A 146 18.07 -2.25 17.39
C GLN A 146 17.89 -0.92 18.14
N LEU A 147 17.19 0.07 17.55
CA LEU A 147 16.91 1.35 18.20
C LEU A 147 16.06 1.18 19.48
N MET A 148 15.02 0.33 19.43
CA MET A 148 14.20 0.04 20.62
C MET A 148 15.02 -0.66 21.70
N LYS A 149 15.85 -1.64 21.32
CA LYS A 149 16.73 -2.35 22.24
C LYS A 149 17.76 -1.43 22.89
N GLU A 150 18.36 -0.52 22.12
CA GLU A 150 19.29 0.48 22.63
C GLU A 150 18.62 1.41 23.64
N ALA A 151 17.39 1.86 23.37
CA ALA A 151 16.64 2.69 24.33
C ALA A 151 16.32 1.95 25.63
N MET A 152 15.98 0.66 25.56
CA MET A 152 15.79 -0.18 26.76
C MET A 152 17.11 -0.38 27.52
N GLN A 153 18.21 -0.66 26.81
CA GLN A 153 19.52 -0.84 27.41
C GLN A 153 20.03 0.46 28.08
N GLU A 154 19.84 1.62 27.45
CA GLU A 154 20.18 2.93 28.03
C GLU A 154 19.39 3.18 29.33
N ALA A 155 18.13 2.75 29.38
CA ALA A 155 17.34 2.80 30.60
C ALA A 155 17.87 1.85 31.68
N GLU A 156 18.27 0.62 31.32
CA GLU A 156 18.86 -0.35 32.25
C GLU A 156 20.20 0.13 32.83
N GLU A 157 21.05 0.71 31.99
CA GLU A 157 22.36 1.26 32.38
C GLU A 157 22.23 2.46 33.33
N SER A 158 21.08 3.17 33.31
CA SER A 158 20.81 4.26 34.26
C SER A 158 20.61 3.79 35.70
N GLY A 159 20.31 2.50 35.92
CA GLY A 159 20.06 1.92 37.25
C GLY A 159 18.75 2.35 37.90
N ASP A 160 17.89 3.10 37.20
CA ASP A 160 16.57 3.52 37.67
C ASP A 160 15.48 2.52 37.20
N GLU A 161 15.06 1.63 38.10
CA GLU A 161 14.02 0.63 37.82
C GLU A 161 12.68 1.25 37.37
N GLU A 162 12.33 2.46 37.86
CA GLU A 162 11.11 3.16 37.45
C GLU A 162 11.24 3.65 36.00
N ARG A 163 12.41 4.16 35.62
CA ARG A 163 12.70 4.54 34.24
C ARG A 163 12.66 3.33 33.31
N VAL A 164 13.27 2.21 33.68
CA VAL A 164 13.23 0.96 32.90
C VAL A 164 11.78 0.52 32.67
N GLY A 165 10.96 0.48 33.72
CA GLY A 165 9.55 0.12 33.62
C GLY A 165 8.77 1.04 32.68
N ARG A 166 8.97 2.36 32.79
CA ARG A 166 8.29 3.33 31.92
C ARG A 166 8.72 3.24 30.46
N VAL A 167 10.01 3.05 30.19
CA VAL A 167 10.53 2.86 28.83
C VAL A 167 9.99 1.57 28.22
N SER A 168 9.98 0.47 28.98
CA SER A 168 9.37 -0.79 28.53
C SER A 168 7.91 -0.61 28.15
N LEU A 169 7.10 0.01 29.01
CA LEU A 169 5.68 0.26 28.72
C LEU A 169 5.47 1.16 27.50
N ALA A 170 6.35 2.14 27.28
CA ALA A 170 6.28 3.02 26.11
C ALA A 170 6.59 2.26 24.82
N VAL A 171 7.61 1.38 24.84
CA VAL A 171 7.96 0.51 23.72
C VAL A 171 6.81 -0.45 23.42
N ASP A 172 6.24 -1.10 24.44
CA ASP A 172 5.09 -2.00 24.28
C ASP A 172 3.88 -1.28 23.67
N ALA A 173 3.62 -0.03 24.09
CA ALA A 173 2.52 0.75 23.53
C ALA A 173 2.75 1.11 22.05
N ILE A 174 3.99 1.43 21.66
CA ILE A 174 4.35 1.63 20.25
C ILE A 174 4.11 0.35 19.45
N LEU A 175 4.58 -0.79 19.95
CA LEU A 175 4.44 -2.08 19.26
C LEU A 175 2.97 -2.47 19.08
N ASN A 176 2.17 -2.40 20.15
CA ASN A 176 0.74 -2.69 20.08
C ASN A 176 0.01 -1.79 19.08
N PHE A 177 0.30 -0.48 19.10
CA PHE A 177 -0.25 0.45 18.12
C PHE A 177 0.14 0.08 16.69
N MET A 178 1.40 -0.28 16.44
CA MET A 178 1.88 -0.63 15.11
C MET A 178 1.26 -1.92 14.59
N GLU A 179 1.07 -2.92 15.45
CA GLU A 179 0.37 -4.15 15.10
C GLU A 179 -1.09 -3.85 14.71
N GLU A 180 -1.80 -3.10 15.56
CA GLU A 180 -3.20 -2.76 15.34
C GLU A 180 -3.38 -1.89 14.09
N PHE A 181 -2.48 -0.92 13.87
CA PHE A 181 -2.45 -0.09 12.67
C PHE A 181 -2.27 -0.93 11.40
N VAL A 182 -1.35 -1.89 11.40
CA VAL A 182 -1.11 -2.77 10.25
C VAL A 182 -2.32 -3.66 9.98
N ASP A 183 -2.96 -4.19 11.02
CA ASP A 183 -4.14 -5.05 10.84
C ASP A 183 -5.35 -4.26 10.36
N GLN A 184 -5.56 -3.04 10.85
CA GLN A 184 -6.58 -2.13 10.32
C GLN A 184 -6.29 -1.75 8.85
N ALA A 185 -5.04 -1.48 8.50
CA ALA A 185 -4.65 -1.17 7.13
C ALA A 185 -4.91 -2.36 6.17
N LYS A 186 -4.60 -3.59 6.60
CA LYS A 186 -4.93 -4.81 5.83
C LYS A 186 -6.44 -4.99 5.67
N MET A 187 -7.19 -4.79 6.73
CA MET A 187 -8.66 -4.89 6.71
C MET A 187 -9.25 -3.89 5.71
N MET A 188 -8.81 -2.63 5.78
CA MET A 188 -9.23 -1.58 4.85
C MET A 188 -8.85 -1.89 3.40
N ASP A 189 -7.64 -2.41 3.16
CA ASP A 189 -7.22 -2.85 1.83
C ASP A 189 -8.05 -4.02 1.29
N SER A 190 -8.42 -4.99 2.14
CA SER A 190 -9.31 -6.09 1.78
C SER A 190 -10.70 -5.60 1.38
N VAL A 191 -11.29 -4.71 2.18
CA VAL A 191 -12.61 -4.10 1.90
C VAL A 191 -12.55 -3.32 0.58
N ASN A 192 -11.50 -2.51 0.38
CA ASN A 192 -11.32 -1.76 -0.86
C ASN A 192 -11.19 -2.67 -2.10
N LYS A 193 -10.46 -3.79 -1.98
CA LYS A 193 -10.32 -4.78 -3.06
C LYS A 193 -11.63 -5.49 -3.37
N GLU A 194 -12.39 -5.84 -2.34
CA GLU A 194 -13.70 -6.47 -2.50
C GLU A 194 -14.67 -5.54 -3.22
N LEU A 195 -14.75 -4.28 -2.76
CA LEU A 195 -15.58 -3.24 -3.36
C LEU A 195 -15.18 -2.99 -4.82
N LEU A 196 -13.88 -2.83 -5.10
CA LEU A 196 -13.39 -2.68 -6.46
C LEU A 196 -13.73 -3.90 -7.32
N GLY A 197 -13.64 -5.11 -6.75
CA GLY A 197 -14.03 -6.35 -7.40
C GLY A 197 -15.52 -6.41 -7.74
N LYS A 198 -16.41 -5.94 -6.85
CA LYS A 198 -17.86 -5.81 -7.11
C LYS A 198 -18.12 -4.87 -8.29
N ILE A 199 -17.48 -3.70 -8.30
CA ILE A 199 -17.61 -2.71 -9.39
C ILE A 199 -17.11 -3.26 -10.73
N ILE A 200 -15.92 -3.87 -10.76
CA ILE A 200 -15.36 -4.45 -11.99
C ILE A 200 -16.27 -5.58 -12.51
N ARG A 201 -16.84 -6.42 -11.62
CA ARG A 201 -17.79 -7.47 -12.02
C ARG A 201 -19.06 -6.89 -12.63
N ALA A 202 -19.62 -5.82 -12.05
CA ALA A 202 -20.75 -5.11 -12.63
C ALA A 202 -20.43 -4.57 -14.03
N MET A 203 -19.28 -3.92 -14.21
CA MET A 203 -18.84 -3.36 -15.51
C MET A 203 -18.52 -4.41 -16.58
N THR A 204 -18.02 -5.58 -16.17
CA THR A 204 -17.62 -6.65 -17.10
C THR A 204 -18.74 -7.64 -17.37
N GLY A 205 -19.88 -7.52 -16.67
CA GLY A 205 -20.99 -8.47 -16.75
C GLY A 205 -20.62 -9.88 -16.27
N ALA A 206 -19.48 -10.05 -15.61
CA ALA A 206 -19.05 -11.35 -15.08
C ALA A 206 -20.00 -11.76 -13.95
N LYS A 207 -20.75 -12.85 -14.15
CA LYS A 207 -21.67 -13.43 -13.15
C LYS A 207 -20.89 -13.61 -11.84
N ALA A 208 -21.41 -13.05 -10.74
CA ALA A 208 -20.80 -13.21 -9.42
C ALA A 208 -20.68 -14.71 -9.14
N THR A 209 -19.45 -15.23 -9.07
CA THR A 209 -19.25 -16.62 -8.68
C THR A 209 -19.52 -16.74 -7.19
N LYS A 210 -20.71 -17.29 -6.87
CA LYS A 210 -21.12 -17.93 -5.62
C LYS A 210 -21.01 -17.07 -4.37
N ASP A 211 -22.14 -16.51 -3.94
CA ASP A 211 -22.71 -16.77 -2.60
C ASP A 211 -23.96 -15.90 -2.31
N ASP A 212 -24.35 -14.97 -3.18
CA ASP A 212 -25.61 -14.24 -3.02
C ASP A 212 -26.67 -14.76 -4.01
N ASP A 213 -27.59 -15.53 -3.44
CA ASP A 213 -28.98 -15.81 -3.80
C ASP A 213 -29.36 -16.24 -5.23
N GLU A 214 -30.12 -17.35 -5.22
CA GLU A 214 -30.91 -17.90 -6.31
C GLU A 214 -31.94 -16.88 -6.83
N GLU A 215 -32.41 -17.08 -8.07
CA GLU A 215 -33.37 -16.26 -8.85
C GLU A 215 -32.66 -15.17 -9.69
N ASP A 216 -32.44 -15.27 -11.00
CA ASP A 216 -33.32 -15.71 -12.09
C ASP A 216 -32.46 -16.24 -13.25
N GLU A 217 -32.61 -17.52 -13.60
CA GLU A 217 -32.16 -18.06 -14.87
C GLU A 217 -33.27 -17.88 -15.91
N LYS A 218 -33.22 -16.79 -16.66
CA LYS A 218 -33.73 -16.77 -18.03
C LYS A 218 -32.55 -16.66 -18.98
N GLU A 219 -32.13 -17.82 -19.47
CA GLU A 219 -31.38 -17.92 -20.73
C GLU A 219 -32.31 -17.42 -21.84
N GLU A 220 -32.15 -16.16 -22.26
CA GLU A 220 -32.74 -15.68 -23.50
C GLU A 220 -31.68 -15.70 -24.60
N GLU A 221 -32.09 -16.29 -25.72
CA GLU A 221 -31.32 -16.70 -26.88
C GLU A 221 -30.66 -15.52 -27.61
N ASP A 222 -29.56 -15.85 -28.29
CA ASP A 222 -28.72 -14.97 -29.10
C ASP A 222 -29.50 -14.22 -30.20
N ASP A 223 -29.84 -12.94 -29.97
CA ASP A 223 -30.17 -11.98 -31.02
C ASP A 223 -29.03 -10.95 -31.18
N ASP A 224 -28.56 -10.79 -32.42
CA ASP A 224 -27.38 -10.02 -32.90
C ASP A 224 -27.48 -8.48 -32.68
N ASP A 225 -28.52 -8.01 -31.98
CA ASP A 225 -28.69 -6.62 -31.48
C ASP A 225 -28.21 -6.46 -30.01
N GLY A 226 -27.73 -7.53 -29.38
CA GLY A 226 -27.47 -7.64 -27.94
C GLY A 226 -26.28 -6.85 -27.37
N GLU A 227 -25.42 -6.22 -28.19
CA GLU A 227 -24.26 -5.47 -27.66
C GLU A 227 -24.69 -4.18 -26.94
N LYS A 228 -25.70 -3.47 -27.44
CA LYS A 228 -26.22 -2.26 -26.78
C LYS A 228 -26.98 -2.60 -25.50
N ASP A 229 -27.78 -3.65 -25.54
CA ASP A 229 -28.54 -4.11 -24.38
C ASP A 229 -27.62 -4.66 -23.29
N GLN A 230 -26.52 -5.30 -23.66
CA GLN A 230 -25.51 -5.77 -22.70
C GLN A 230 -24.78 -4.60 -22.02
N ILE A 231 -24.45 -3.54 -22.78
CA ILE A 231 -23.84 -2.31 -22.23
C ILE A 231 -24.82 -1.63 -21.27
N GLN A 232 -26.08 -1.47 -21.66
CA GLN A 232 -27.09 -0.83 -20.81
C GLN A 232 -27.34 -1.62 -19.51
N ARG A 233 -27.43 -2.95 -19.58
CA ARG A 233 -27.53 -3.81 -18.38
C ARG A 233 -26.28 -3.76 -17.50
N ALA A 234 -25.10 -3.51 -18.07
CA ALA A 234 -23.87 -3.35 -17.29
C ALA A 234 -23.83 -1.98 -16.59
N GLU A 235 -24.34 -0.93 -17.25
CA GLU A 235 -24.51 0.40 -16.65
C GLU A 235 -25.52 0.40 -15.50
N GLU A 236 -26.69 -0.22 -15.68
CA GLU A 236 -27.71 -0.33 -14.62
C GLU A 236 -27.18 -1.09 -13.39
N ARG A 237 -26.45 -2.19 -13.60
CA ARG A 237 -25.80 -2.94 -12.51
C ARG A 237 -24.71 -2.13 -11.83
N LEU A 238 -23.95 -1.34 -12.59
CA LEU A 238 -22.94 -0.46 -12.02
C LEU A 238 -23.60 0.61 -11.13
N ASP A 239 -24.67 1.26 -11.61
CA ASP A 239 -25.38 2.29 -10.85
C ASP A 239 -25.96 1.73 -9.55
N GLN A 240 -26.54 0.51 -9.57
CA GLN A 240 -27.01 -0.17 -8.36
C GLN A 240 -25.89 -0.45 -7.35
N VAL A 241 -24.73 -0.92 -7.82
CA VAL A 241 -23.56 -1.15 -6.94
C VAL A 241 -23.05 0.15 -6.36
N LEU A 242 -23.02 1.23 -7.15
CA LEU A 242 -22.59 2.55 -6.69
C LEU A 242 -23.53 3.14 -5.64
N GLU A 243 -24.84 2.98 -5.81
CA GLU A 243 -25.85 3.44 -4.86
C GLU A 243 -25.81 2.62 -3.56
N HIS A 244 -25.70 1.29 -3.66
CA HIS A 244 -25.69 0.39 -2.50
C HIS A 244 -24.42 0.50 -1.65
N GLU A 245 -23.27 0.64 -2.30
CA GLU A 245 -21.95 0.66 -1.64
C GLU A 245 -21.47 2.09 -1.32
N LYS A 246 -22.35 3.09 -1.43
CA LYS A 246 -22.00 4.50 -1.31
C LYS A 246 -21.28 4.86 -0.01
N GLU A 247 -21.69 4.28 1.11
CA GLU A 247 -21.07 4.49 2.42
C GLU A 247 -19.62 3.98 2.49
N ASN A 248 -19.25 3.04 1.62
CA ASN A 248 -17.92 2.45 1.55
C ASN A 248 -16.96 3.28 0.68
N PHE A 249 -17.44 4.33 -0.01
CA PHE A 249 -16.62 5.25 -0.79
C PHE A 249 -15.90 6.28 0.09
N THR A 250 -14.83 5.83 0.73
CA THR A 250 -14.00 6.69 1.56
C THR A 250 -12.89 7.39 0.77
N PRO A 251 -12.27 8.47 1.29
CA PRO A 251 -11.01 8.98 0.75
C PRO A 251 -9.88 7.93 0.71
N GLY A 252 -9.95 6.90 1.56
CA GLY A 252 -9.05 5.75 1.50
C GLY A 252 -9.26 4.91 0.25
N PHE A 253 -10.51 4.64 -0.12
CA PHE A 253 -10.87 3.90 -1.33
C PHE A 253 -10.44 4.64 -2.61
N LEU A 254 -10.65 5.95 -2.70
CA LEU A 254 -10.18 6.76 -3.84
C LEU A 254 -8.65 6.72 -3.99
N ARG A 255 -7.90 6.83 -2.89
CA ARG A 255 -6.44 6.70 -2.89
C ARG A 255 -6.00 5.29 -3.32
N HIS A 256 -6.75 4.25 -2.93
CA HIS A 256 -6.49 2.88 -3.37
C HIS A 256 -6.64 2.75 -4.90
N ILE A 257 -7.72 3.27 -5.48
CA ILE A 257 -7.93 3.28 -6.94
C ILE A 257 -6.81 4.05 -7.66
N GLU A 258 -6.43 5.22 -7.17
CA GLU A 258 -5.35 6.03 -7.75
C GLU A 258 -3.99 5.30 -7.70
N GLY A 259 -3.70 4.64 -6.58
CA GLY A 259 -2.52 3.79 -6.42
C GLY A 259 -2.49 2.66 -7.45
N GLU A 260 -3.62 1.98 -7.67
CA GLU A 260 -3.75 0.92 -8.66
C GLU A 260 -3.61 1.42 -10.10
N CYS A 261 -4.21 2.57 -10.43
CA CYS A 261 -4.00 3.25 -11.71
C CYS A 261 -2.52 3.56 -11.95
N THR A 262 -1.84 4.10 -10.95
CA THR A 262 -0.41 4.45 -11.01
C THR A 262 0.46 3.20 -11.16
N ARG A 263 0.15 2.12 -10.43
CA ARG A 263 0.82 0.82 -10.52
C ARG A 263 0.74 0.22 -11.92
N ILE A 264 -0.44 0.27 -12.54
CA ILE A 264 -0.65 -0.23 -13.90
C ILE A 264 0.07 0.66 -14.92
N ALA A 265 -0.02 1.99 -14.78
CA ALA A 265 0.62 2.94 -15.70
C ALA A 265 2.15 2.84 -15.68
N ASN A 266 2.74 2.56 -14.52
CA ASN A 266 4.20 2.43 -14.34
C ASN A 266 4.73 1.02 -14.63
N ALA A 267 3.89 0.10 -15.12
CA ALA A 267 4.35 -1.24 -15.49
C ALA A 267 5.40 -1.17 -16.62
N PRO A 268 6.55 -1.87 -16.53
CA PRO A 268 7.62 -1.80 -17.54
C PRO A 268 7.19 -2.17 -18.96
N LYS A 269 6.09 -2.91 -19.10
CA LYS A 269 5.49 -3.27 -20.39
C LYS A 269 3.97 -3.21 -20.26
N MET A 270 3.36 -2.26 -20.97
CA MET A 270 1.90 -2.14 -21.08
C MET A 270 1.37 -3.19 -22.06
N THR A 271 0.48 -4.06 -21.61
CA THR A 271 -0.26 -5.00 -22.46
C THR A 271 -1.60 -4.38 -22.88
N ARG A 272 -2.26 -4.95 -23.89
CA ARG A 272 -3.62 -4.53 -24.28
C ARG A 272 -4.62 -4.70 -23.13
N GLU A 273 -4.46 -5.76 -22.35
CA GLU A 273 -5.29 -6.06 -21.18
C GLU A 273 -5.04 -5.04 -20.07
N SER A 274 -3.79 -4.69 -19.77
CA SER A 274 -3.47 -3.69 -18.75
C SER A 274 -3.95 -2.29 -19.15
N ALA A 275 -3.90 -1.94 -20.44
CA ALA A 275 -4.46 -0.69 -20.95
C ALA A 275 -5.99 -0.64 -20.81
N ARG A 276 -6.69 -1.75 -21.11
CA ARG A 276 -8.15 -1.86 -20.92
C ARG A 276 -8.52 -1.76 -19.44
N LEU A 277 -7.79 -2.44 -18.56
CA LEU A 277 -7.99 -2.37 -17.12
C LEU A 277 -7.75 -0.95 -16.60
N LEU A 278 -6.68 -0.27 -17.03
CA LEU A 278 -6.41 1.12 -16.64
C LEU A 278 -7.55 2.07 -17.06
N GLN A 279 -8.08 1.89 -18.27
CA GLN A 279 -9.23 2.67 -18.74
C GLN A 279 -10.46 2.42 -17.86
N MET A 280 -10.76 1.16 -17.54
CA MET A 280 -11.85 0.79 -16.64
C MET A 280 -11.67 1.40 -15.25
N MET A 281 -10.48 1.31 -14.67
CA MET A 281 -10.15 1.91 -13.37
C MET A 281 -10.37 3.42 -13.35
N ARG A 282 -10.05 4.13 -14.44
CA ARG A 282 -10.30 5.58 -14.56
C ARG A 282 -11.78 5.91 -14.67
N VAL A 283 -12.57 5.06 -15.34
CA VAL A 283 -14.03 5.21 -15.40
C VAL A 283 -14.62 5.01 -14.00
N ILE A 284 -14.18 3.97 -13.27
CA ILE A 284 -14.59 3.73 -11.88
C ILE A 284 -14.27 4.95 -11.01
N GLN A 285 -13.03 5.46 -11.09
CA GLN A 285 -12.63 6.65 -10.34
C GLN A 285 -13.55 7.84 -10.61
N ALA A 286 -13.86 8.13 -11.88
CA ALA A 286 -14.73 9.24 -12.26
C ALA A 286 -16.16 9.05 -11.72
N ARG A 287 -16.72 7.84 -11.83
CA ARG A 287 -18.07 7.51 -11.36
C ARG A 287 -18.20 7.57 -9.84
N VAL A 288 -17.21 7.08 -9.10
CA VAL A 288 -17.20 7.15 -7.63
C VAL A 288 -17.09 8.61 -7.15
N VAL A 289 -16.26 9.42 -7.83
CA VAL A 289 -16.18 10.86 -7.54
C VAL A 289 -17.48 11.59 -7.89
N GLU A 290 -18.13 11.22 -8.99
CA GLU A 290 -19.45 11.74 -9.35
C GLU A 290 -20.49 11.40 -8.27
N GLU A 291 -20.52 10.16 -7.78
CA GLU A 291 -21.48 9.71 -6.76
C GLU A 291 -21.25 10.42 -5.40
N LEU A 292 -20.00 10.57 -4.98
CA LEU A 292 -19.65 11.40 -3.82
C LEU A 292 -19.96 12.88 -4.03
N GLY A 293 -19.84 13.35 -5.27
CA GLY A 293 -20.12 14.72 -5.70
C GLY A 293 -21.61 15.05 -5.76
N LYS A 294 -22.49 14.06 -6.02
CA LYS A 294 -23.95 14.23 -6.00
C LYS A 294 -24.43 14.70 -4.63
N ASP A 295 -23.89 14.15 -3.54
CA ASP A 295 -24.22 14.60 -2.18
C ASP A 295 -23.65 15.97 -1.83
N LEU A 296 -22.48 16.33 -2.37
CA LEU A 296 -21.92 17.67 -2.23
C LEU A 296 -22.74 18.70 -3.02
N GLY A 297 -23.28 18.31 -4.18
CA GLY A 297 -24.21 19.11 -4.99
C GLY A 297 -25.57 19.27 -4.33
N GLU A 298 -26.12 18.21 -3.73
CA GLU A 298 -27.35 18.27 -2.94
C GLU A 298 -27.16 19.04 -1.63
N GLY A 299 -26.00 18.90 -0.97
CA GLY A 299 -25.61 19.70 0.20
C GLY A 299 -25.44 21.19 -0.12
N ALA A 300 -24.93 21.54 -1.31
CA ALA A 300 -24.88 22.93 -1.78
C ALA A 300 -26.28 23.49 -2.09
N LEU A 301 -27.19 22.66 -2.63
CA LEU A 301 -28.60 23.00 -2.85
C LEU A 301 -29.38 23.20 -1.53
N VAL A 302 -29.06 22.44 -0.48
CA VAL A 302 -29.64 22.60 0.86
C VAL A 302 -29.03 23.79 1.63
N LEU A 303 -27.78 24.16 1.33
CA LEU A 303 -27.10 25.33 1.91
C LEU A 303 -27.38 26.64 1.15
N GLY A 304 -28.20 26.62 0.10
CA GLY A 304 -28.69 27.82 -0.57
C GLY A 304 -27.60 28.67 -1.22
N GLN A 305 -26.67 28.04 -1.93
CA GLN A 305 -25.83 28.73 -2.93
C GLN A 305 -26.36 28.50 -4.34
#